data_AF-A0A355WLM1-F1
#
_entry.id   AF-A0A355WLM1-F1
#
_cell.length_a   1.000
_cell.length_b   1.000
_cell.length_c   1.000
_cell.angle_alpha   90.00
_cell.angle_beta   90.00
_cell.angle_gamma   90.00
#
_symmetry.space_group_name_H-M   'P 1'
#
loop_
_entity.id
_entity.type
_entity.pdbx_description
1 polymer ?
#
loop_
_entity_poly.entity_id
_entity_poly.type
_entity_poly.pdbx_seq_one_letter_code
_entity_poly.pdbx_strand_id
1 'polypeptide(L)'
;MTRKIDTLLAEYGESHQNPTNKLVHWICVPVIVWSLMALIWSIPVPAVFRPVPNLTWLTPILLAAILYYIVVSWRLAVGVLVCLIICLCLIVYYQASFTLPLWQFALSFLER
;
A
#
# COMPACT_ATOMS: atom_id res chain seq x y z
N MET A 1 17.11 7.39 34.79
CA MET A 1 17.81 6.76 33.64
C MET A 1 16.82 6.69 32.49
N THR A 2 17.15 7.29 31.36
CA THR A 2 16.41 7.13 30.10
C THR A 2 16.55 5.68 29.65
N ARG A 3 15.44 5.01 29.29
CA ARG A 3 15.53 3.62 28.83
C ARG A 3 16.18 3.61 27.46
N LYS A 4 16.97 2.58 27.15
CA LYS A 4 17.59 2.40 25.83
C LYS A 4 16.58 2.53 24.68
N ILE A 5 15.35 2.06 24.89
CA ILE A 5 14.27 2.18 23.89
C ILE A 5 13.85 3.63 23.63
N ASP A 6 13.80 4.47 24.66
CA ASP A 6 13.41 5.87 24.52
C ASP A 6 14.47 6.65 23.72
N THR A 7 15.76 6.34 23.92
CA THR A 7 16.86 6.91 23.12
C THR A 7 16.76 6.48 21.66
N LEU A 8 16.52 5.19 21.38
CA LEU A 8 16.35 4.69 20.01
C LEU A 8 15.13 5.30 19.32
N LEU A 9 14.03 5.51 20.05
CA LEU A 9 12.84 6.18 19.53
C LEU A 9 13.08 7.66 19.23
N ALA A 10 13.88 8.35 20.06
CA ALA A 10 14.27 9.73 19.82
C ALA A 10 15.15 9.86 18.56
N GLU A 11 16.16 9.00 18.40
CA GLU A 11 17.00 8.94 17.19
C GLU A 11 16.18 8.61 15.93
N TYR A 12 15.23 7.67 16.04
CA TYR A 12 14.29 7.36 14.96
C TYR A 12 13.44 8.58 14.59
N GLY A 13 12.95 9.33 15.58
CA GLY A 13 12.16 10.55 15.38
C GLY A 13 12.95 11.66 14.69
N GLU A 14 14.21 11.90 15.08
CA GLU A 14 15.08 12.88 14.41
C GLU A 14 15.36 12.51 12.95
N SER A 15 15.59 11.22 12.68
CA SER A 15 15.78 10.71 11.31
C SER A 15 14.56 10.97 10.41
N HIS A 16 13.35 11.04 10.98
CA HIS A 16 12.11 11.38 10.24
C HIS A 16 11.94 12.89 9.94
N GLN A 17 12.73 13.74 10.58
CA GLN A 17 12.80 15.18 10.27
C GLN A 17 13.86 15.47 9.20
N ASN A 18 14.78 14.54 8.93
CA ASN A 18 15.78 14.70 7.88
C ASN A 18 15.08 14.82 6.50
N PRO A 19 15.31 15.91 5.74
CA PRO A 19 14.61 16.17 4.48
C PRO A 19 14.88 15.11 3.41
N THR A 20 16.09 14.55 3.38
CA THR A 20 16.46 13.47 2.45
C THR A 20 15.68 12.20 2.77
N ASN A 21 15.59 11.82 4.04
CA ASN A 21 14.84 10.64 4.46
C ASN A 21 13.35 10.79 4.17
N LYS A 22 12.81 12.00 4.40
CA LYS A 22 11.41 12.31 4.07
C LYS A 22 11.15 12.21 2.57
N LEU A 23 12.06 12.69 1.73
CA LEU A 23 11.96 12.56 0.28
C LEU A 23 11.96 11.10 -0.15
N VAL A 24 12.89 10.28 0.38
CA VAL A 24 12.93 8.84 0.11
C VAL A 24 11.63 8.17 0.56
N HIS A 25 11.13 8.49 1.75
CA HIS A 25 9.89 7.94 2.27
C HIS A 25 8.68 8.27 1.39
N TRP A 26 8.62 9.49 0.84
CA TRP A 26 7.56 9.91 -0.09
C TRP A 26 7.53 9.11 -1.40
N ILE A 27 8.64 8.47 -1.80
CA ILE A 27 8.71 7.60 -2.97
C ILE A 27 8.49 6.13 -2.56
N CYS A 28 9.21 5.68 -1.53
CA CYS A 28 9.17 4.29 -1.09
C CYS A 28 7.80 3.88 -0.56
N VAL A 29 7.09 4.74 0.18
CA VAL A 29 5.79 4.37 0.74
C VAL A 29 4.73 4.11 -0.33
N PRO A 30 4.51 5.00 -1.32
CA PRO A 30 3.61 4.69 -2.43
C PRO A 30 3.97 3.42 -3.19
N VAL A 31 5.27 3.17 -3.42
CA VAL A 31 5.75 1.96 -4.12
C VAL A 31 5.43 0.71 -3.30
N ILE A 32 5.69 0.71 -1.99
CA ILE A 32 5.38 -0.43 -1.11
C ILE A 32 3.88 -0.68 -1.03
N VAL A 33 3.06 0.39 -0.90
CA VAL A 33 1.60 0.28 -0.90
C VAL A 33 1.11 -0.34 -2.21
N TRP A 34 1.61 0.13 -3.34
CA TRP A 34 1.27 -0.42 -4.65
C TRP A 34 1.68 -1.90 -4.77
N SER A 35 2.91 -2.25 -4.40
CA SER A 35 3.39 -3.64 -4.43
C SER A 35 2.55 -4.55 -3.54
N LEU A 36 2.17 -4.11 -2.34
CA LEU A 36 1.29 -4.88 -1.46
C LEU A 36 -0.09 -5.12 -2.10
N MET A 37 -0.69 -4.07 -2.67
CA MET A 37 -1.97 -4.19 -3.38
C MET A 37 -1.86 -5.16 -4.57
N ALA A 38 -0.78 -5.09 -5.34
CA ALA A 38 -0.52 -5.95 -6.49
C ALA A 38 -0.33 -7.43 -6.11
N LEU A 39 0.35 -7.68 -4.99
CA LEU A 39 0.51 -9.04 -4.43
C LEU A 39 -0.84 -9.61 -3.98
N ILE A 40 -1.62 -8.83 -3.22
CA ILE A 40 -2.96 -9.25 -2.76
C ILE A 40 -3.90 -9.49 -3.94
N TRP A 41 -3.86 -8.61 -4.95
CA TRP A 41 -4.63 -8.75 -6.19
C TRP A 41 -4.30 -10.04 -6.95
N SER A 42 -3.05 -10.51 -6.85
CA SER A 42 -2.59 -11.72 -7.52
C SER A 42 -2.98 -13.02 -6.80
N ILE A 43 -3.60 -12.94 -5.61
CA ILE A 43 -4.05 -14.11 -4.86
C ILE A 43 -5.27 -14.73 -5.54
N PRO A 44 -5.27 -16.05 -5.83
CA PRO A 44 -6.42 -16.73 -6.40
C PRO A 44 -7.69 -16.54 -5.56
N VAL A 45 -8.77 -16.17 -6.24
CA VAL A 45 -10.07 -15.92 -5.61
C VAL A 45 -10.85 -17.23 -5.45
N PRO A 46 -11.35 -17.57 -4.25
CA PRO A 46 -12.09 -18.81 -4.01
C PRO A 46 -13.45 -18.80 -4.73
N ALA A 47 -14.00 -19.99 -4.99
CA ALA A 47 -15.27 -20.14 -5.71
C ALA A 47 -16.46 -19.44 -5.01
N VAL A 48 -16.39 -19.29 -3.68
CA VAL A 48 -17.39 -18.59 -2.86
C VAL A 48 -17.55 -17.12 -3.26
N PHE A 49 -16.54 -16.50 -3.86
CA PHE A 49 -16.59 -15.09 -4.28
C PHE A 49 -17.19 -14.91 -5.69
N ARG A 50 -17.36 -16.00 -6.46
CA ARG A 50 -17.91 -15.96 -7.83
C ARG A 50 -19.26 -15.24 -7.99
N PRO A 51 -20.20 -15.28 -7.02
CA PRO A 51 -21.47 -14.57 -7.15
C PRO A 51 -21.33 -13.04 -7.17
N VAL A 52 -20.22 -12.49 -6.70
CA VAL A 52 -19.99 -11.04 -6.64
C VAL A 52 -18.97 -10.66 -7.72
N PRO A 53 -19.38 -9.92 -8.76
CA PRO A 53 -18.47 -9.48 -9.82
C PRO A 53 -17.29 -8.69 -9.27
N ASN A 54 -16.09 -8.98 -9.77
CA ASN A 54 -14.84 -8.28 -9.42
C ASN A 54 -14.46 -8.31 -7.92
N LEU A 55 -15.06 -9.22 -7.14
CA LEU A 55 -14.67 -9.40 -5.74
C LEU A 55 -13.32 -10.13 -5.67
N THR A 56 -12.33 -9.42 -5.15
CA THR A 56 -10.99 -9.97 -4.87
C THR A 56 -10.71 -9.89 -3.37
N TRP A 57 -9.61 -10.48 -2.91
CA TRP A 57 -9.13 -10.27 -1.54
C TRP A 57 -8.79 -8.80 -1.25
N LEU A 58 -8.44 -8.03 -2.29
CA LEU A 58 -8.12 -6.62 -2.17
C LEU A 58 -9.37 -5.79 -1.81
N THR A 59 -10.55 -6.15 -2.33
CA THR A 59 -11.80 -5.40 -2.14
C THR A 59 -12.17 -5.17 -0.66
N PRO A 60 -12.30 -6.19 0.21
CA PRO A 60 -12.62 -5.97 1.62
C PRO A 60 -11.50 -5.25 2.37
N ILE A 61 -10.24 -5.44 1.98
CA ILE A 61 -9.08 -4.76 2.59
C ILE A 61 -9.12 -3.26 2.31
N LEU A 62 -9.38 -2.85 1.06
CA LEU A 62 -9.51 -1.44 0.70
C LEU A 62 -10.71 -0.81 1.39
N LEU A 63 -11.84 -1.51 1.48
CA LEU A 63 -13.02 -1.02 2.19
C LEU A 63 -12.69 -0.77 3.68
N ALA A 64 -12.06 -1.74 4.34
CA ALA A 64 -11.65 -1.60 5.75
C ALA A 64 -10.66 -0.44 5.93
N ALA A 65 -9.69 -0.28 5.05
CA ALA A 65 -8.72 0.82 5.09
C ALA A 65 -9.41 2.18 4.95
N ILE A 66 -10.30 2.35 3.97
CA ILE A 66 -11.02 3.62 3.75
C ILE A 66 -11.90 3.94 4.96
N LEU A 67 -12.65 2.97 5.49
CA LEU A 67 -13.50 3.17 6.68
C LEU A 67 -12.66 3.59 7.88
N TYR A 68 -11.51 2.95 8.09
CA TYR A 68 -10.57 3.33 9.16
C TYR A 68 -10.11 4.79 9.00
N TYR A 69 -9.69 5.20 7.80
CA TYR A 69 -9.22 6.56 7.59
C TYR A 69 -10.33 7.61 7.66
N ILE A 70 -11.58 7.27 7.32
CA ILE A 70 -12.75 8.14 7.54
C ILE A 70 -12.90 8.42 9.04
N VAL A 71 -12.77 7.40 9.90
CA VAL A 71 -12.83 7.55 11.36
C VAL A 71 -11.67 8.43 11.88
N VAL A 72 -10.49 8.33 11.27
CA VAL A 72 -9.32 9.13 11.68
C VAL A 72 -9.45 10.60 11.25
N SER A 73 -9.75 10.87 9.97
CA SER A 73 -9.91 12.23 9.44
C SER A 73 -10.42 12.21 8.00
N TRP A 74 -11.49 12.95 7.72
CA TRP A 74 -12.04 13.07 6.37
C TRP A 74 -11.03 13.52 5.31
N ARG A 75 -10.19 14.51 5.63
CA ARG A 75 -9.17 15.03 4.69
C ARG A 75 -8.13 13.96 4.34
N LEU A 76 -7.73 13.17 5.35
CA LEU A 76 -6.81 12.07 5.16
C LEU A 76 -7.45 10.93 4.36
N ALA A 77 -8.71 10.60 4.65
CA ALA A 77 -9.47 9.59 3.92
C ALA A 77 -9.55 9.89 2.42
N VAL A 78 -9.80 11.14 2.03
CA VAL A 78 -9.79 11.55 0.62
C VAL A 78 -8.41 11.33 -0.01
N GLY A 79 -7.33 11.71 0.68
CA GLY A 79 -5.96 11.50 0.19
C GLY A 79 -5.63 10.02 0.00
N VAL A 80 -5.98 9.18 0.98
CA VAL A 80 -5.80 7.73 0.90
C VAL A 80 -6.65 7.14 -0.24
N LEU A 81 -7.92 7.54 -0.37
CA LEU A 81 -8.80 7.07 -1.43
C LEU A 81 -8.22 7.35 -2.82
N VAL A 82 -7.72 8.56 -3.07
CA VAL A 82 -7.08 8.93 -4.34
C VAL A 82 -5.84 8.05 -4.59
N CYS A 83 -4.99 7.87 -3.57
CA CYS A 83 -3.80 7.01 -3.68
C CYS A 83 -4.18 5.56 -4.04
N LEU A 84 -5.18 4.99 -3.37
CA LEU A 84 -5.66 3.63 -3.62
C LEU A 84 -6.26 3.48 -5.02
N ILE A 85 -7.01 4.47 -5.51
CA ILE A 85 -7.55 4.47 -6.88
C ILE A 85 -6.42 4.49 -7.90
N ILE A 86 -5.41 5.36 -7.72
CA ILE A 86 -4.24 5.41 -8.61
C ILE A 86 -3.54 4.05 -8.63
N CYS A 87 -3.33 3.43 -7.47
CA CYS A 87 -2.69 2.11 -7.39
C CYS A 87 -3.50 1.03 -8.11
N LEU A 88 -4.82 1.01 -7.94
CA LEU A 88 -5.74 0.12 -8.66
C LEU A 88 -5.66 0.33 -10.18
N CYS A 89 -5.69 1.58 -10.64
CA CYS A 89 -5.57 1.90 -12.06
C CYS A 89 -4.24 1.39 -12.63
N LEU A 90 -3.14 1.55 -11.90
CA LEU A 90 -1.82 1.04 -12.30
C LEU A 90 -1.79 -0.49 -12.37
N ILE A 91 -2.43 -1.19 -11.44
CA ILE A 91 -2.56 -2.66 -11.46
C ILE A 91 -3.32 -3.11 -12.72
N VAL A 92 -4.48 -2.53 -12.97
CA VAL A 92 -5.32 -2.88 -14.14
C VAL A 92 -4.61 -2.55 -15.45
N TYR A 93 -4.00 -1.36 -15.53
CA TYR A 93 -3.21 -0.95 -16.68
C TYR A 93 -2.04 -1.91 -16.94
N TYR A 94 -1.34 -2.32 -15.88
CA TYR A 94 -0.23 -3.26 -15.99
C TYR A 94 -0.70 -4.61 -16.55
N GLN A 95 -1.79 -5.17 -16.01
CA GLN A 95 -2.34 -6.44 -16.50
C GLN A 95 -2.81 -6.38 -17.94
N ALA A 96 -3.26 -5.22 -18.41
CA ALA A 96 -3.67 -5.02 -19.80
C ALA A 96 -2.48 -4.83 -20.77
N SER A 97 -1.35 -4.33 -20.27
CA SER A 97 -0.23 -3.88 -21.12
C SER A 97 0.97 -4.83 -21.12
N PHE A 98 1.13 -5.65 -20.08
CA PHE A 98 2.31 -6.50 -19.89
C PHE A 98 1.94 -7.96 -19.69
N THR A 99 2.84 -8.85 -20.11
CA THR A 99 2.69 -10.31 -19.99
C THR A 99 3.35 -10.89 -18.75
N LEU A 100 4.35 -10.19 -18.19
CA LEU A 100 5.04 -10.61 -16.97
C LEU A 100 4.04 -10.66 -15.80
N PRO A 101 3.93 -11.76 -15.04
CA PRO A 101 3.01 -11.86 -13.91
C PRO A 101 3.16 -10.69 -12.93
N LEU A 102 2.04 -10.06 -12.59
CA LEU A 102 2.00 -8.87 -11.74
C LEU A 102 2.74 -9.07 -10.41
N TRP A 103 2.60 -10.24 -9.78
CA TRP A 103 3.26 -10.55 -8.51
C TRP A 103 4.80 -10.57 -8.64
N GLN A 104 5.36 -11.03 -9.76
CA GLN A 104 6.81 -11.05 -9.98
C GLN A 104 7.34 -9.63 -10.11
N PHE A 105 6.63 -8.80 -10.85
CA PHE A 105 6.98 -7.40 -11.00
C PHE A 105 6.89 -6.65 -9.67
N ALA A 106 5.84 -6.91 -8.87
CA ALA A 106 5.70 -6.34 -7.53
C ALA A 106 6.83 -6.76 -6.58
N LEU A 107 7.25 -8.04 -6.60
CA LEU A 107 8.36 -8.53 -5.78
C LEU A 107 9.70 -7.86 -6.11
N SER A 108 9.93 -7.52 -7.39
CA SER A 108 11.17 -6.87 -7.81
C SER A 108 11.46 -5.52 -7.12
N PHE A 109 10.43 -4.87 -6.58
CA PHE A 109 10.54 -3.63 -5.80
C PHE A 109 10.78 -3.87 -4.30
N LEU A 110 10.59 -5.10 -3.81
CA LEU A 110 10.69 -5.46 -2.39
C LEU A 110 11.97 -6.24 -2.05
N GLU A 111 12.63 -6.84 -3.05
CA GLU A 111 13.82 -7.69 -2.90
C GLU A 111 15.17 -6.93 -2.95
N ARG A 112 15.15 -5.59 -2.94
CA ARG A 112 16.36 -4.75 -2.87
C ARG A 112 16.51 -4.10 -1.51
#